data_AF-A0A7J5A426-F1
#
_entry.id   AF-A0A7J5A426-F1
#
_cell.length_a   1.000
_cell.length_b   1.000
_cell.length_c   1.000
_cell.angle_alpha   90.00
_cell.angle_beta   90.00
_cell.angle_gamma   90.00
#
_symmetry.space_group_name_H-M   'P 1'
#
loop_
_entity.id
_entity.type
_entity.pdbx_description
1 polymer ?
#
loop_
_entity_poly.entity_id
_entity_poly.type
_entity_poly.pdbx_seq_one_letter_code
_entity_poly.pdbx_strand_id
1 'polypeptide(L)'
;MRAAWTEYLAAARQLDGVRRDAATAAGEQARSVQAAREELTAVRTRLASQEARLHERGVPPISLVPTPPELTEATRAMAGGPAAVLAALRTARGRADAADATLAARGLPRLAAWPPRLRNLLVYGPLALLVPAIQLVLFVASGTGAASVAALVCGLPMPAVAFVAGWIGVGRLFPPPAGGRVKRTARLGALVCLVPAVLVSAGLLLAMLAG
;
A
#
# COMPACT_ATOMS: atom_id res chain seq x y z
N MET A 1 -77.42 -9.83 26.21
CA MET A 1 -77.01 -9.00 25.05
C MET A 1 -75.90 -8.01 25.38
N ARG A 2 -76.05 -7.14 26.39
CA ARG A 2 -75.03 -6.12 26.72
C ARG A 2 -73.67 -6.70 27.13
N ALA A 3 -73.64 -7.81 27.88
CA ALA A 3 -72.40 -8.51 28.26
C ALA A 3 -71.64 -9.11 27.06
N ALA A 4 -72.33 -9.82 26.16
CA ALA A 4 -71.73 -10.37 24.95
C ALA A 4 -71.16 -9.27 24.02
N TRP A 5 -71.83 -8.12 23.95
CA TRP A 5 -71.32 -6.97 23.19
C TRP A 5 -70.05 -6.37 23.80
N THR A 6 -69.96 -6.28 25.13
CA THR A 6 -68.73 -5.80 25.80
C THR A 6 -67.56 -6.75 25.64
N GLU A 7 -67.80 -8.06 25.68
CA GLU A 7 -66.78 -9.09 25.43
C GLU A 7 -66.27 -9.02 23.99
N TYR A 8 -67.17 -8.87 23.01
CA TYR A 8 -66.79 -8.66 21.62
C TYR A 8 -65.90 -7.43 21.43
N LEU A 9 -66.27 -6.28 22.02
CA LEU A 9 -65.45 -5.06 21.94
C LEU A 9 -64.09 -5.22 22.62
N ALA A 10 -64.02 -5.96 23.73
CA ALA A 10 -62.75 -6.26 24.39
C ALA A 10 -61.85 -7.13 23.50
N ALA A 11 -62.41 -8.20 22.91
CA ALA A 11 -61.71 -9.07 21.98
C ALA A 11 -61.24 -8.33 20.71
N ALA A 12 -62.07 -7.43 20.17
CA ALA A 12 -61.71 -6.61 19.01
C ALA A 12 -60.53 -5.66 19.31
N ARG A 13 -60.53 -5.01 20.49
CA ARG A 13 -59.40 -4.17 20.91
C ARG A 13 -58.12 -4.98 21.13
N GLN A 14 -58.24 -6.19 21.67
CA GLN A 14 -57.11 -7.08 21.84
C GLN A 14 -56.52 -7.49 20.48
N LEU A 15 -57.38 -7.85 19.51
CA LEU A 15 -56.94 -8.17 18.15
C LEU A 15 -56.25 -7.00 17.46
N ASP A 16 -56.79 -5.78 17.62
CA ASP A 16 -56.16 -4.56 17.08
C ASP A 16 -54.81 -4.29 17.74
N GLY A 17 -54.67 -4.54 19.05
CA GLY A 17 -53.39 -4.50 19.75
C GLY A 17 -52.37 -5.46 19.12
N VAL A 18 -52.72 -6.74 19.02
CA VAL A 18 -51.85 -7.77 18.42
C VAL A 18 -51.47 -7.43 16.98
N ARG A 19 -52.40 -6.89 16.18
CA ARG A 19 -52.11 -6.46 14.79
C ARG A 19 -51.09 -5.33 14.73
N ARG A 20 -51.17 -4.35 15.63
CA ARG A 20 -50.20 -3.25 15.69
C ARG A 20 -48.83 -3.72 16.16
N ASP A 21 -48.80 -4.60 17.15
CA ASP A 21 -47.54 -5.17 17.65
C ASP A 21 -46.86 -6.01 16.56
N ALA A 22 -47.62 -6.84 15.85
CA ALA A 22 -47.12 -7.61 14.71
C ALA A 22 -46.61 -6.72 13.57
N ALA A 23 -47.33 -5.64 13.24
CA ALA A 23 -46.89 -4.68 12.23
C ALA A 23 -45.59 -3.96 12.64
N THR A 24 -45.46 -3.63 13.93
CA THR A 24 -44.26 -2.98 14.48
C THR A 24 -43.06 -3.93 14.42
N ALA A 25 -43.22 -5.18 14.87
CA ALA A 25 -42.18 -6.20 14.81
C ALA A 25 -41.75 -6.50 13.36
N ALA A 26 -42.71 -6.60 12.43
CA ALA A 26 -42.40 -6.78 11.01
C ALA A 26 -41.61 -5.59 10.44
N GLY A 27 -41.94 -4.35 10.84
CA GLY A 27 -41.21 -3.16 10.45
C GLY A 27 -39.77 -3.11 10.97
N GLU A 28 -39.54 -3.56 12.21
CA GLU A 28 -38.19 -3.72 12.77
C GLU A 28 -37.37 -4.79 12.04
N GLN A 29 -37.99 -5.92 11.73
CA GLN A 29 -37.36 -6.98 10.96
C GLN A 29 -37.00 -6.50 9.55
N ALA A 30 -37.89 -5.77 8.87
CA ALA A 30 -37.62 -5.20 7.56
C ALA A 30 -36.44 -4.22 7.59
N ARG A 31 -36.37 -3.34 8.60
CA ARG A 31 -35.24 -2.41 8.78
C ARG A 31 -33.93 -3.14 9.03
N SER A 32 -33.92 -4.17 9.87
CA SER A 32 -32.70 -4.95 10.14
C SER A 32 -32.21 -5.72 8.91
N VAL A 33 -33.12 -6.29 8.10
CA VAL A 33 -32.77 -6.93 6.82
C VAL A 33 -32.19 -5.92 5.83
N GLN A 34 -32.78 -4.72 5.74
CA GLN A 34 -32.28 -3.68 4.86
C GLN A 34 -30.86 -3.23 5.27
N ALA A 35 -30.66 -2.97 6.55
CA ALA A 35 -29.33 -2.65 7.09
C ALA A 35 -28.31 -3.79 6.84
N ALA A 36 -28.73 -5.05 6.95
CA ALA A 36 -27.87 -6.20 6.65
C ALA A 36 -27.47 -6.24 5.17
N ARG A 37 -28.38 -5.92 4.24
CA ARG A 37 -28.07 -5.86 2.80
C ARG A 37 -27.09 -4.74 2.46
N GLU A 38 -27.25 -3.58 3.09
CA GLU A 38 -26.35 -2.44 2.94
C GLU A 38 -24.95 -2.78 3.45
N GLU A 39 -24.84 -3.36 4.64
CA GLU A 39 -23.55 -3.80 5.19
C GLU A 39 -22.90 -4.92 4.35
N LEU A 40 -23.68 -5.88 3.86
CA LEU A 40 -23.15 -6.93 2.97
C LEU A 40 -22.57 -6.33 1.68
N THR A 41 -23.24 -5.34 1.09
CA THR A 41 -22.75 -4.63 -0.09
C THR A 41 -21.46 -3.88 0.20
N ALA A 42 -21.39 -3.22 1.36
CA ALA A 42 -20.18 -2.53 1.81
C ALA A 42 -19.00 -3.50 2.01
N VAL A 43 -19.22 -4.63 2.69
CA VAL A 43 -18.19 -5.66 2.91
C VAL A 43 -17.71 -6.25 1.59
N ARG A 44 -18.60 -6.59 0.65
CA ARG A 44 -18.23 -7.13 -0.67
C ARG A 44 -17.39 -6.15 -1.49
N THR A 45 -17.82 -4.89 -1.54
CA THR A 45 -17.09 -3.83 -2.24
C THR A 45 -15.68 -3.67 -1.67
N ARG A 46 -15.55 -3.75 -0.34
CA ARG A 46 -14.26 -3.64 0.34
C ARG A 46 -13.36 -4.83 0.03
N LEU A 47 -13.87 -6.06 0.14
CA LEU A 47 -13.12 -7.28 -0.16
C LEU A 47 -12.63 -7.30 -1.61
N ALA A 48 -13.46 -6.91 -2.58
CA ALA A 48 -13.04 -6.82 -3.99
C ALA A 48 -11.87 -5.82 -4.16
N SER A 49 -11.93 -4.68 -3.46
CA SER A 49 -10.82 -3.72 -3.48
C SER A 49 -9.54 -4.27 -2.84
N GLN A 50 -9.66 -5.10 -1.80
CA GLN A 50 -8.52 -5.75 -1.14
C GLN A 50 -7.90 -6.81 -2.05
N GLU A 51 -8.73 -7.63 -2.70
CA GLU A 51 -8.31 -8.65 -3.65
C GLU A 51 -7.52 -8.03 -4.81
N ALA A 52 -8.04 -6.97 -5.43
CA ALA A 52 -7.33 -6.23 -6.48
C ALA A 52 -5.97 -5.72 -5.99
N ARG A 53 -5.92 -5.15 -4.77
CA ARG A 53 -4.66 -4.68 -4.15
C ARG A 53 -3.67 -5.80 -3.81
N LEU A 54 -4.15 -7.01 -3.52
CA LEU A 54 -3.29 -8.18 -3.27
C LEU A 54 -2.76 -8.74 -4.59
N HIS A 55 -3.61 -8.77 -5.62
CA HIS A 55 -3.23 -9.16 -6.97
C HIS A 55 -2.15 -8.22 -7.54
N GLU A 56 -2.32 -6.90 -7.41
CA GLU A 56 -1.30 -5.91 -7.76
C GLU A 56 0.04 -6.10 -7.01
N ARG A 57 -0.01 -6.67 -5.80
CA ARG A 57 1.18 -7.00 -5.00
C ARG A 57 1.81 -8.34 -5.38
N GLY A 58 1.27 -9.05 -6.37
CA GLY A 58 1.78 -10.34 -6.82
C GLY A 58 1.54 -11.47 -5.83
N VAL A 59 0.58 -11.32 -4.91
CA VAL A 59 0.15 -12.41 -4.03
C VAL A 59 -0.54 -13.46 -4.91
N PRO A 60 -0.07 -14.72 -4.92
CA PRO A 60 -0.72 -15.77 -5.69
C PRO A 60 -2.20 -15.90 -5.30
N PRO A 61 -3.10 -16.20 -6.26
CA PRO A 61 -4.49 -16.44 -5.93
C PRO A 61 -4.59 -17.64 -4.99
N ILE A 62 -5.08 -17.39 -3.77
CA ILE A 62 -5.39 -18.43 -2.79
C ILE A 62 -6.89 -18.72 -2.92
N SER A 63 -7.27 -20.00 -2.84
CA SER A 63 -8.70 -20.36 -2.78
C SER A 63 -9.31 -19.79 -1.50
N LEU A 64 -10.26 -18.86 -1.65
CA LEU A 64 -11.01 -18.26 -0.55
C LEU A 64 -12.38 -18.94 -0.36
N VAL A 65 -12.52 -20.19 -0.80
CA VAL A 65 -13.75 -20.97 -0.62
C VAL A 65 -13.85 -21.40 0.85
N PRO A 66 -14.90 -21.01 1.58
CA PRO A 66 -15.06 -21.39 2.97
C PRO A 66 -15.12 -22.90 3.15
N THR A 67 -14.49 -23.40 4.20
CA THR A 67 -14.52 -24.83 4.51
C THR A 67 -15.88 -25.24 5.13
N PRO A 68 -16.31 -26.52 5.03
CA PRO A 68 -17.53 -26.99 5.68
C PRO A 68 -17.67 -26.65 7.18
N PRO A 69 -16.62 -26.76 8.03
CA PRO A 69 -16.74 -26.34 9.43
C PRO A 69 -16.96 -24.84 9.58
N GLU A 70 -16.31 -24.00 8.77
CA GLU A 70 -16.51 -22.54 8.78
C GLU A 70 -17.95 -22.15 8.41
N LEU A 71 -18.53 -22.82 7.42
CA LEU A 71 -19.93 -22.61 7.04
C LEU A 71 -20.89 -22.98 8.18
N THR A 72 -20.61 -24.07 8.89
CA THR A 72 -21.42 -24.53 10.02
C THR A 72 -21.37 -23.53 11.17
N GLU A 73 -20.19 -22.99 11.48
CA GLU A 73 -20.02 -21.96 12.51
C GLU A 73 -20.72 -20.66 12.12
N ALA A 74 -20.55 -20.20 10.88
CA ALA A 74 -21.22 -19.01 10.38
C ALA A 74 -22.75 -19.15 10.41
N THR A 75 -23.28 -20.31 10.02
CA THR A 75 -24.72 -20.59 10.09
C THR A 75 -25.23 -20.52 11.53
N ARG A 76 -24.48 -21.10 12.48
CA ARG A 76 -24.83 -21.04 13.91
C ARG A 76 -24.82 -19.61 14.45
N ALA A 77 -23.83 -18.80 14.07
CA ALA A 77 -23.74 -17.39 14.47
C ALA A 77 -24.91 -16.54 13.92
N MET A 78 -25.47 -16.92 12.77
CA MET A 78 -26.58 -16.22 12.12
C MET A 78 -27.98 -16.77 12.48
N ALA A 79 -28.05 -17.87 13.24
CA ALA A 79 -29.31 -18.57 13.55
C ALA A 79 -30.32 -17.70 14.32
N GLY A 80 -29.88 -16.65 15.01
CA GLY A 80 -30.72 -15.73 15.78
C GLY A 80 -31.55 -14.74 14.93
N GLY A 81 -31.56 -14.88 13.60
CA GLY A 81 -32.36 -14.05 12.69
C GLY A 81 -31.63 -12.80 12.18
N PRO A 82 -32.37 -11.84 11.57
CA PRO A 82 -31.75 -10.72 10.83
C PRO A 82 -30.83 -9.82 11.64
N ALA A 83 -31.12 -9.63 12.94
CA ALA A 83 -30.24 -8.87 13.83
C ALA A 83 -28.90 -9.60 14.06
N ALA A 84 -28.90 -10.93 14.18
CA ALA A 84 -27.68 -11.73 14.31
C ALA A 84 -26.85 -11.70 13.02
N VAL A 85 -27.51 -11.77 11.85
CA VAL A 85 -26.86 -11.58 10.54
C VAL A 85 -26.19 -10.21 10.44
N LEU A 86 -26.90 -9.14 10.81
CA LEU A 86 -26.34 -7.79 10.81
C LEU A 86 -25.12 -7.66 11.74
N ALA A 87 -25.17 -8.25 12.93
CA ALA A 87 -24.04 -8.26 13.86
C ALA A 87 -22.83 -9.02 13.29
N ALA A 88 -23.06 -10.17 12.64
CA ALA A 88 -22.02 -10.94 11.97
C ALA A 88 -21.36 -10.12 10.83
N LEU A 89 -22.16 -9.41 10.04
CA LEU A 89 -21.66 -8.54 8.96
C LEU A 89 -20.84 -7.36 9.48
N ARG A 90 -21.28 -6.69 10.56
CA ARG A 90 -20.48 -5.63 11.22
C ARG A 90 -19.15 -6.17 11.74
N THR A 91 -19.15 -7.38 12.28
CA THR A 91 -17.91 -8.04 12.72
C THR A 91 -17.00 -8.34 11.53
N ALA A 92 -17.55 -8.83 10.41
CA ALA A 92 -16.79 -9.05 9.18
C ALA A 92 -16.18 -7.74 8.63
N ARG A 93 -16.94 -6.64 8.67
CA ARG A 93 -16.45 -5.30 8.32
C ARG A 93 -15.29 -4.87 9.19
N GLY A 94 -15.40 -4.99 10.51
CA GLY A 94 -14.32 -4.67 11.43
C GLY A 94 -13.04 -5.46 11.15
N ARG A 95 -13.17 -6.75 10.78
CA ARG A 95 -12.01 -7.57 10.37
C ARG A 95 -11.40 -7.10 9.05
N ALA A 96 -12.23 -6.74 8.07
CA ALA A 96 -11.74 -6.21 6.79
C ALA A 96 -11.00 -4.87 7.00
N ASP A 97 -11.53 -3.98 7.84
CA ASP A 97 -10.91 -2.69 8.15
C ASP A 97 -9.58 -2.88 8.90
N ALA A 98 -9.52 -3.80 9.87
CA ALA A 98 -8.29 -4.15 10.56
C ALA A 98 -7.24 -4.73 9.60
N ALA A 99 -7.64 -5.59 8.66
CA ALA A 99 -6.73 -6.12 7.64
C ALA A 99 -6.13 -4.99 6.79
N ASP A 100 -6.94 -4.02 6.34
CA ASP A 100 -6.42 -2.85 5.63
C ASP A 100 -5.49 -1.99 6.46
N ALA A 101 -5.80 -1.77 7.75
CA ALA A 101 -4.91 -1.05 8.64
C ALA A 101 -3.56 -1.76 8.77
N THR A 102 -3.54 -3.09 8.85
CA THR A 102 -2.28 -3.85 8.87
C THR A 102 -1.53 -3.78 7.54
N LEU A 103 -2.24 -3.80 6.40
CA LEU A 103 -1.63 -3.63 5.06
C LEU A 103 -1.06 -2.23 4.86
N ALA A 104 -1.71 -1.20 5.42
CA ALA A 104 -1.24 0.18 5.40
C ALA A 104 -0.03 0.36 6.32
N ALA A 105 -0.08 -0.17 7.55
CA ALA A 105 1.01 -0.08 8.52
C ALA A 105 2.28 -0.80 8.07
N ARG A 106 2.14 -1.95 7.39
CA ARG A 106 3.28 -2.68 6.79
C ARG A 106 3.72 -2.13 5.43
N GLY A 107 2.99 -1.17 4.88
CA GLY A 107 3.36 -0.47 3.67
C GLY A 107 4.48 0.53 3.94
N LEU A 108 5.74 0.08 3.91
CA LEU A 108 6.84 1.01 3.67
C LEU A 108 6.50 1.85 2.41
N PRO A 109 6.79 3.17 2.41
CA PRO A 109 6.48 4.03 1.28
C PRO A 109 7.05 3.41 0.02
N ARG A 110 6.18 3.36 -0.98
CA ARG A 110 6.15 2.44 -2.13
C ARG A 110 7.38 2.60 -3.05
N LEU A 111 8.57 2.25 -2.59
CA LEU A 111 9.82 2.26 -3.37
C LEU A 111 9.68 1.43 -4.65
N ALA A 112 8.84 0.39 -4.64
CA ALA A 112 8.56 -0.43 -5.82
C ALA A 112 7.60 0.22 -6.84
N ALA A 113 6.67 1.08 -6.39
CA ALA A 113 5.72 1.78 -7.29
C ALA A 113 6.25 3.13 -7.78
N TRP A 114 7.37 3.60 -7.24
CA TRP A 114 8.04 4.78 -7.75
C TRP A 114 8.45 4.56 -9.22
N PRO A 115 8.35 5.60 -10.07
CA PRO A 115 8.82 5.53 -11.44
C PRO A 115 10.25 4.97 -11.48
N PRO A 116 10.59 4.08 -12.43
CA PRO A 116 11.93 3.48 -12.50
C PRO A 116 13.06 4.53 -12.48
N ARG A 117 12.79 5.73 -13.01
CA ARG A 117 13.69 6.88 -12.99
C ARG A 117 13.94 7.42 -11.57
N LEU A 118 12.91 7.57 -10.74
CA LEU A 118 13.03 8.05 -9.36
C LEU A 118 13.73 7.04 -8.46
N ARG A 119 13.43 5.74 -8.63
CA ARG A 119 14.10 4.65 -7.90
C ARG A 119 15.59 4.61 -8.18
N ASN A 120 15.94 4.68 -9.47
CA ASN A 120 17.32 4.71 -9.89
C ASN A 120 18.01 6.00 -9.41
N LEU A 121 17.36 7.17 -9.47
CA LEU A 121 17.93 8.42 -8.97
C LEU A 121 18.21 8.39 -7.46
N LEU A 122 17.36 7.74 -6.66
CA LEU A 122 17.58 7.60 -5.22
C LEU A 122 18.80 6.72 -4.89
N VAL A 123 19.11 5.73 -5.74
CA VAL A 123 20.25 4.82 -5.57
C VAL A 123 21.53 5.41 -6.16
N TYR A 124 21.46 5.99 -7.36
CA TYR A 124 22.60 6.60 -8.04
C TYR A 124 22.98 7.97 -7.44
N GLY A 125 22.02 8.75 -6.94
CA GLY A 125 22.22 10.12 -6.48
C GLY A 125 23.24 10.26 -5.33
N PRO A 126 23.06 9.57 -4.19
CA PRO A 126 24.00 9.64 -3.07
C PRO A 126 25.40 9.18 -3.46
N LEU A 127 25.49 8.11 -4.26
CA LEU A 127 26.78 7.54 -4.69
C LEU A 127 27.49 8.42 -5.72
N ALA A 128 26.75 9.06 -6.63
CA ALA A 128 27.26 10.01 -7.62
C ALA A 128 27.77 11.30 -6.98
N LEU A 129 27.23 11.70 -5.83
CA LEU A 129 27.64 12.90 -5.10
C LEU A 129 28.85 12.67 -4.18
N LEU A 130 29.11 11.43 -3.77
CA LEU A 130 30.17 11.09 -2.81
C LEU A 130 31.57 11.41 -3.35
N VAL A 131 31.84 11.06 -4.61
CA VAL A 131 33.13 11.32 -5.28
C VAL A 131 33.42 12.82 -5.45
N PRO A 132 32.53 13.64 -6.07
CA PRO A 132 32.76 15.08 -6.19
C PRO A 132 32.79 15.80 -4.83
N ALA A 133 32.04 15.33 -3.83
CA ALA A 133 32.13 15.88 -2.47
C ALA A 133 33.52 15.67 -1.86
N ILE A 134 34.11 14.47 -2.01
CA ILE A 134 35.48 14.19 -1.54
C ILE A 134 36.51 15.07 -2.27
N GLN A 135 36.39 15.23 -3.59
CA GLN A 135 37.27 16.11 -4.36
C GLN A 135 37.20 17.57 -3.88
N LEU A 136 35.99 18.07 -3.64
CA LEU A 136 35.77 19.43 -3.15
C LEU A 136 36.38 19.63 -1.76
N VAL A 137 36.17 18.67 -0.83
CA VAL A 137 36.75 18.72 0.51
C VAL A 137 38.29 18.71 0.45
N LEU A 138 38.87 17.84 -0.39
CA LEU A 138 40.32 17.77 -0.56
C LEU A 138 40.90 19.07 -1.14
N PHE A 139 40.22 19.67 -2.12
CA PHE A 139 40.65 20.95 -2.70
C PHE A 139 40.60 22.09 -1.68
N VAL A 140 39.50 22.21 -0.92
CA VAL A 140 39.35 23.23 0.13
C VAL A 140 40.40 23.04 1.23
N ALA A 141 40.72 21.80 1.60
CA ALA A 141 41.70 21.50 2.64
C ALA A 141 43.16 21.65 2.19
N SER A 142 43.46 21.38 0.91
CA SER A 142 44.84 21.22 0.40
C SER A 142 45.30 22.33 -0.56
N GLY A 143 44.39 23.20 -1.00
CA GLY A 143 44.69 24.28 -1.96
C GLY A 143 45.18 23.77 -3.32
N THR A 144 46.00 24.55 -4.02
CA THR A 144 46.54 24.21 -5.36
C THR A 144 47.80 23.32 -5.32
N GLY A 145 47.89 22.42 -4.34
CA GLY A 145 49.04 21.54 -4.16
C GLY A 145 48.98 20.20 -4.92
N ALA A 146 50.08 19.42 -4.87
CA ALA A 146 50.20 18.10 -5.49
C ALA A 146 49.10 17.11 -5.04
N ALA A 147 48.56 17.27 -3.82
CA ALA A 147 47.44 16.50 -3.31
C ALA A 147 46.15 16.70 -4.13
N SER A 148 45.89 17.92 -4.59
CA SER A 148 44.71 18.26 -5.41
C SER A 148 44.84 17.74 -6.84
N VAL A 149 46.07 17.75 -7.39
CA VAL A 149 46.37 17.13 -8.69
C VAL A 149 46.20 15.61 -8.63
N ALA A 150 46.73 14.97 -7.58
CA ALA A 150 46.55 13.54 -7.36
C ALA A 150 45.08 13.16 -7.14
N ALA A 151 44.31 13.98 -6.43
CA ALA A 151 42.86 13.80 -6.26
C ALA A 151 42.09 13.92 -7.58
N LEU A 152 42.53 14.78 -8.50
CA LEU A 152 41.95 14.91 -9.85
C LEU A 152 42.22 13.65 -10.68
N VAL A 153 43.46 13.17 -10.68
CA VAL A 153 43.89 11.98 -11.44
C VAL A 153 43.23 10.71 -10.91
N CYS A 154 43.23 10.51 -9.59
CA CYS A 154 42.56 9.38 -8.94
C CYS A 154 41.02 9.47 -9.01
N GLY A 155 40.50 10.68 -9.17
CA GLY A 155 39.08 10.96 -9.35
C GLY A 155 38.53 10.63 -10.72
N LEU A 156 39.38 10.56 -11.75
CA LEU A 156 38.99 10.29 -13.13
C LEU A 156 38.29 8.92 -13.34
N PRO A 157 38.77 7.80 -12.74
CA PRO A 157 38.10 6.49 -12.88
C PRO A 157 36.92 6.27 -11.91
N MET A 158 36.84 7.03 -10.81
CA MET A 158 35.87 6.83 -9.72
C MET A 158 34.37 6.89 -10.16
N PRO A 159 33.95 7.76 -11.10
CA PRO A 159 32.59 7.77 -11.61
C PRO A 159 32.19 6.46 -12.31
N ALA A 160 33.14 5.80 -12.98
CA ALA A 160 32.90 4.51 -13.61
C ALA A 160 32.71 3.39 -12.56
N VAL A 161 33.48 3.43 -11.46
CA VAL A 161 33.34 2.51 -10.33
C VAL A 161 32.01 2.72 -9.61
N ALA A 162 31.62 3.98 -9.36
CA ALA A 162 30.32 4.34 -8.78
C ALA A 162 29.14 3.86 -9.65
N PHE A 163 29.27 3.98 -10.98
CA PHE A 163 28.28 3.47 -11.91
C PHE A 163 28.12 1.94 -11.84
N VAL A 164 29.24 1.19 -11.82
CA VAL A 164 29.23 -0.27 -11.72
C VAL A 164 28.65 -0.74 -10.38
N ALA A 165 29.01 -0.09 -9.28
CA ALA A 165 28.47 -0.39 -7.95
C ALA A 165 26.95 -0.11 -7.88
N GLY A 166 26.48 1.03 -8.41
CA GLY A 166 25.06 1.34 -8.50
C GLY A 166 24.30 0.38 -9.42
N TRP A 167 24.91 -0.07 -10.52
CA TRP A 167 24.35 -1.07 -11.43
C TRP A 167 24.12 -2.43 -10.75
N ILE A 168 25.08 -2.89 -9.95
CA ILE A 168 24.97 -4.13 -9.17
C ILE A 168 23.91 -3.98 -8.06
N GLY A 169 23.88 -2.83 -7.37
CA GLY A 169 22.91 -2.52 -6.32
C GLY A 169 21.47 -2.56 -6.84
N VAL A 170 21.19 -1.92 -7.98
CA VAL A 170 19.87 -1.94 -8.63
C VAL A 170 19.43 -3.37 -8.99
N GLY A 171 20.36 -4.21 -9.45
CA GLY A 171 20.08 -5.62 -9.76
C GLY A 171 19.76 -6.49 -8.54
N ARG A 172 20.31 -6.15 -7.36
CA ARG A 172 20.11 -6.89 -6.10
C ARG A 172 18.87 -6.42 -5.32
N LEU A 173 18.64 -5.11 -5.28
CA LEU A 173 17.54 -4.49 -4.52
C LEU A 173 16.19 -4.60 -5.24
N PHE A 174 16.20 -4.72 -6.57
CA PHE A 174 14.99 -4.75 -7.39
C PHE A 174 14.99 -5.96 -8.33
N PRO A 175 14.72 -7.17 -7.81
CA PRO A 175 14.61 -8.36 -8.63
C PRO A 175 13.47 -8.23 -9.67
N PRO A 176 13.64 -8.80 -10.88
CA PRO A 176 12.61 -8.75 -11.91
C PRO A 176 11.31 -9.45 -11.45
N PRO A 177 10.13 -8.96 -11.86
CA PRO A 177 8.90 -9.73 -11.77
C PRO A 177 9.05 -11.03 -12.57
N ALA A 178 8.41 -12.12 -12.11
CA ALA A 178 8.49 -13.45 -12.72
C ALA A 178 8.39 -13.39 -14.26
N GLY A 179 9.49 -13.74 -14.95
CA GLY A 179 9.58 -13.80 -16.41
C GLY A 179 9.88 -12.48 -17.16
N GLY A 180 10.02 -11.33 -16.47
CA GLY A 180 10.27 -10.03 -17.11
C GLY A 180 11.73 -9.57 -17.07
N ARG A 181 12.15 -8.73 -18.03
CA ARG A 181 13.45 -8.05 -17.98
C ARG A 181 13.35 -6.76 -17.14
N VAL A 182 14.27 -6.55 -16.20
CA VAL A 182 14.44 -5.26 -15.52
C VAL A 182 14.69 -4.18 -16.59
N LYS A 183 13.82 -3.15 -16.67
CA LYS A 183 14.05 -1.98 -17.52
C LYS A 183 15.21 -1.16 -16.94
N ARG A 184 16.43 -1.63 -17.16
CA ARG A 184 17.67 -0.98 -16.71
C ARG A 184 17.89 0.29 -17.54
N THR A 185 17.69 1.47 -16.95
CA THR A 185 17.98 2.75 -17.61
C THR A 185 19.47 3.08 -17.54
N ALA A 186 20.30 2.26 -18.20
CA ALA A 186 21.77 2.37 -18.20
C ALA A 186 22.28 3.77 -18.57
N ARG A 187 21.67 4.37 -19.60
CA ARG A 187 22.01 5.73 -20.07
C ARG A 187 21.78 6.80 -19.02
N LEU A 188 20.74 6.65 -18.19
CA LEU A 188 20.39 7.63 -17.16
C LEU A 188 21.34 7.49 -15.95
N GLY A 189 21.69 6.27 -15.55
CA GLY A 189 22.71 6.04 -14.52
C GLY A 189 24.08 6.58 -14.93
N ALA A 190 24.48 6.39 -16.19
CA ALA A 190 25.74 6.91 -16.70
C ALA A 190 25.77 8.45 -16.67
N LEU A 191 24.68 9.10 -17.12
CA LEU A 191 24.57 10.57 -17.08
C LEU A 191 24.61 11.13 -15.65
N VAL A 192 23.88 10.51 -14.72
CA VAL A 192 23.81 10.98 -13.32
C VAL A 192 25.16 10.83 -12.61
N CYS A 193 25.95 9.79 -12.91
CA CYS A 193 27.28 9.62 -12.32
C CYS A 193 28.36 10.48 -13.00
N LEU A 194 28.27 10.69 -14.32
CA LEU A 194 29.34 11.29 -15.11
C LEU A 194 29.24 12.82 -15.16
N VAL A 195 28.03 13.39 -15.24
CA VAL A 195 27.85 14.86 -15.36
C VAL A 195 28.35 15.62 -14.12
N PRO A 196 27.97 15.26 -12.87
CA PRO A 196 28.45 16.00 -11.70
C PRO A 196 29.97 15.88 -11.50
N ALA A 197 30.54 14.71 -11.76
CA ALA A 197 31.97 14.47 -11.63
C ALA A 197 32.78 15.30 -12.63
N VAL A 198 32.35 15.34 -13.90
CA VAL A 198 33.02 16.15 -14.93
C VAL A 198 32.89 17.63 -14.65
N LEU A 199 31.71 18.12 -14.23
CA LEU A 199 31.51 19.53 -13.89
C LEU A 199 32.40 19.98 -12.72
N VAL A 200 32.49 19.17 -11.65
CA VAL A 200 33.32 19.49 -10.50
C VAL A 200 34.81 19.42 -10.84
N SER A 201 35.25 18.39 -11.56
CA SER A 201 36.66 18.29 -11.99
C SER A 201 37.06 19.43 -12.93
N ALA A 202 36.20 19.83 -13.87
CA ALA A 202 36.45 20.97 -14.76
C ALA A 202 36.48 22.30 -14.00
N GLY A 203 35.55 22.51 -13.06
CA GLY A 203 35.52 23.71 -12.22
C GLY A 203 36.75 23.84 -11.33
N LEU A 204 37.20 22.74 -10.71
CA LEU A 204 38.42 22.69 -9.91
C LEU A 204 39.66 22.99 -10.77
N LEU A 205 39.75 22.41 -11.98
CA LEU A 205 40.86 22.67 -12.90
C LEU A 205 40.91 24.13 -13.36
N LEU A 206 39.76 24.74 -13.67
CA LEU A 206 39.69 26.17 -14.00
C LEU A 206 40.09 27.04 -12.81
N ALA A 207 39.66 26.70 -11.59
CA ALA A 207 40.04 27.42 -10.39
C ALA A 207 41.56 27.33 -10.11
N MET A 208 42.18 26.17 -10.39
CA MET A 208 43.63 26.00 -10.29
C MET A 208 44.41 26.80 -11.34
N LEU A 209 43.84 27.04 -12.53
CA LEU A 209 44.48 27.81 -13.60
C LEU A 209 44.31 29.32 -13.45
N ALA A 210 43.30 29.76 -12.69
CA ALA A 210 42.97 31.17 -12.48
C ALA A 210 43.61 31.79 -11.23
N GLY A 211 44.11 30.97 -10.30
CA GLY A 211 44.84 31.38 -9.10
C GLY A 211 46.33 31.17 -9.25
#